data_AF-A0A3R7AQS6-F1
#
_entry.id   AF-A0A3R7AQS6-F1
#
_cell.length_a   1.000
_cell.length_b   1.000
_cell.length_c   1.000
_cell.angle_alpha   90.00
_cell.angle_beta   90.00
_cell.angle_gamma   90.00
#
_symmetry.space_group_name_H-M   'P 1'
#
loop_
_entity.id
_entity.type
_entity.pdbx_description
1 polymer ?
#
loop_
_entity_poly.entity_id
_entity_poly.type
_entity_poly.pdbx_seq_one_letter_code
_entity_poly.pdbx_strand_id
1 'polypeptide(L)'
;MGKPKKRVSPRIANQVNRDFERLILLSIIGAVRTANAPWECNLIGRPCWDPRIVAICVFMKISLCKTYDGIEAYLKSNTAVAQRLSVEQLPGHSVIARGMPKMSMSYIRIISKLVTFQMRRRGMDIAVDSSGFSLKTSSKWFDIRIKRKSEKKDYLKFHIVIDVDTEIIWHFTITDWKGADAKEFKRLIRDLPRIHKAAGDKAYSSRVNCQAVADKGGEAIPLFQGKRYG
;
A
#
# COMPACT_ATOMS: atom_id res chain seq x y z
N MET A 1 -25.62 -17.28 21.68
CA MET A 1 -25.16 -17.96 20.44
C MET A 1 -25.41 -17.04 19.25
N GLY A 2 -24.35 -16.59 18.57
CA GLY A 2 -24.49 -15.70 17.41
C GLY A 2 -25.14 -16.43 16.23
N LYS A 3 -26.14 -15.82 15.59
CA LYS A 3 -26.75 -16.37 14.38
C LYS A 3 -25.66 -16.59 13.32
N PRO A 4 -25.57 -17.77 12.68
CA PRO A 4 -24.57 -18.01 11.64
C PRO A 4 -24.75 -16.98 10.53
N LYS A 5 -23.68 -16.23 10.21
CA LYS A 5 -23.69 -15.30 9.08
C LYS A 5 -24.08 -16.09 7.82
N LYS A 6 -25.17 -15.68 7.17
CA LYS A 6 -25.67 -16.28 5.93
C LYS A 6 -24.53 -16.24 4.91
N ARG A 7 -24.01 -17.40 4.48
CA ARG A 7 -22.94 -17.46 3.48
C ARG A 7 -23.49 -16.92 2.16
N VAL A 8 -22.75 -16.00 1.54
CA VAL A 8 -23.05 -15.52 0.18
C VAL A 8 -23.00 -16.73 -0.77
N SER A 9 -23.91 -16.77 -1.74
CA SER A 9 -23.89 -17.79 -2.79
C SER A 9 -22.50 -17.84 -3.44
N PRO A 10 -21.85 -19.01 -3.57
CA PRO A 10 -20.54 -19.13 -4.19
C PRO A 10 -20.50 -18.54 -5.60
N ARG A 11 -21.59 -18.65 -6.36
CA ARG A 11 -21.70 -18.07 -7.71
C ARG A 11 -21.61 -16.54 -7.68
N ILE A 12 -22.31 -15.91 -6.75
CA ILE A 12 -22.30 -14.45 -6.56
C ILE A 12 -20.91 -14.00 -6.10
N ALA A 13 -20.34 -14.68 -5.09
CA ALA A 13 -19.00 -14.36 -4.60
C ALA A 13 -17.94 -14.47 -5.71
N ASN A 14 -17.99 -15.53 -6.53
CA ASN A 14 -17.09 -15.71 -7.65
C ASN A 14 -17.26 -14.64 -8.74
N GLN A 15 -18.50 -14.22 -9.01
CA GLN A 15 -18.76 -13.13 -9.95
C GLN A 15 -18.17 -11.81 -9.44
N VAL A 16 -18.47 -11.44 -8.20
CA VAL A 16 -17.95 -10.22 -7.57
C VAL A 16 -16.42 -10.22 -7.55
N ASN A 17 -15.79 -11.35 -7.21
CA ASN A 17 -14.33 -11.46 -7.22
C ASN A 17 -13.74 -11.25 -8.62
N ARG A 18 -14.32 -11.85 -9.67
CA ARG A 18 -13.84 -11.64 -11.05
C ARG A 18 -13.99 -10.18 -11.50
N ASP A 19 -15.10 -9.55 -11.15
CA ASP A 19 -15.34 -8.14 -11.48
C ASP A 19 -14.34 -7.24 -10.73
N PHE A 20 -14.07 -7.55 -9.45
CA PHE A 20 -13.06 -6.85 -8.66
C PHE A 20 -11.64 -7.00 -9.24
N GLU A 21 -11.24 -8.22 -9.60
CA GLU A 21 -9.94 -8.48 -10.25
C GLU A 21 -9.81 -7.70 -11.57
N ARG A 22 -10.88 -7.67 -12.38
CA ARG A 22 -10.93 -6.92 -13.64
C ARG A 22 -10.79 -5.42 -13.39
N LEU A 23 -11.51 -4.86 -12.41
CA LEU A 23 -11.45 -3.44 -12.09
C LEU A 23 -10.06 -3.04 -11.58
N ILE A 24 -9.47 -3.84 -10.69
CA ILE A 24 -8.09 -3.64 -10.21
C ILE A 24 -7.11 -3.61 -11.38
N LEU A 25 -7.20 -4.59 -12.27
CA LEU A 25 -6.31 -4.67 -13.43
C LEU A 25 -6.41 -3.41 -14.29
N LEU A 26 -7.63 -2.96 -14.60
CA LEU A 26 -7.84 -1.76 -15.42
C LEU A 26 -7.31 -0.51 -14.73
N SER A 27 -7.52 -0.36 -13.42
CA SER A 27 -6.99 0.75 -12.65
C SER A 27 -5.46 0.78 -12.60
N ILE A 28 -4.82 -0.39 -12.42
CA ILE A 28 -3.35 -0.51 -12.43
C ILE A 28 -2.80 -0.18 -13.83
N ILE A 29 -3.39 -0.73 -14.89
CA ILE A 29 -2.98 -0.44 -16.27
C ILE A 29 -3.08 1.06 -16.55
N GLY A 30 -4.20 1.68 -16.19
CA GLY A 30 -4.39 3.12 -16.34
C GLY A 30 -3.30 3.91 -15.63
N ALA A 31 -3.08 3.64 -14.34
CA ALA A 31 -2.07 4.31 -13.53
C ALA A 31 -0.65 4.15 -14.09
N VAL A 32 -0.25 2.93 -14.47
CA VAL A 32 1.10 2.67 -15.02
C VAL A 32 1.28 3.29 -16.40
N ARG A 33 0.23 3.36 -17.23
CA ARG A 33 0.31 4.04 -18.54
C ARG A 33 0.49 5.55 -18.38
N THR A 34 -0.18 6.16 -17.39
CA THR A 34 -0.06 7.58 -17.08
C THR A 34 1.30 7.95 -16.46
N ALA A 35 1.91 7.04 -15.69
CA ALA A 35 3.23 7.27 -15.09
C ALA A 35 4.38 7.03 -16.09
N ASN A 36 5.54 7.61 -15.78
CA ASN A 36 6.81 7.26 -16.45
C ASN A 36 7.19 5.79 -16.15
N ALA A 37 8.07 5.20 -16.95
CA ALA A 37 8.57 3.86 -16.65
C ALA A 37 9.30 3.84 -15.28
N PRO A 38 9.18 2.75 -14.49
CA PRO A 38 9.80 2.67 -13.16
C PRO A 38 11.33 2.58 -13.20
N TRP A 39 11.91 2.10 -14.32
CA TRP A 39 13.34 2.08 -14.60
C TRP A 39 13.55 2.08 -16.11
N GLU A 40 14.78 2.34 -16.55
CA GLU A 40 15.16 2.33 -17.96
C GLU A 40 15.46 0.90 -18.45
N CYS A 41 15.13 0.64 -19.71
CA CYS A 41 15.50 -0.61 -20.37
C CYS A 41 17.03 -0.75 -20.47
N ASN A 42 17.53 -1.98 -20.36
CA ASN A 42 18.94 -2.24 -20.59
C ASN A 42 19.27 -1.93 -22.05
N LEU A 43 20.30 -1.12 -22.28
CA LEU A 43 20.79 -0.79 -23.63
C LEU A 43 21.65 -1.90 -24.24
N ILE A 44 22.25 -2.76 -23.40
CA ILE A 44 23.19 -3.80 -23.80
C ILE A 44 22.79 -5.15 -23.16
N GLY A 45 22.95 -6.22 -23.91
CA GLY A 45 22.70 -7.60 -23.46
C GLY A 45 21.35 -8.15 -23.92
N ARG A 46 20.79 -9.10 -23.16
CA ARG A 46 19.52 -9.74 -23.52
C ARG A 46 18.39 -8.69 -23.50
N PRO A 47 17.50 -8.67 -24.52
CA PRO A 47 16.34 -7.79 -24.53
C PRO A 47 15.57 -7.89 -23.21
N CYS A 48 15.38 -6.74 -22.56
CA CYS A 48 14.62 -6.69 -21.32
C CYS A 48 13.13 -6.55 -21.62
N TRP A 49 12.31 -7.12 -20.74
CA TRP A 49 10.88 -6.84 -20.73
C TRP A 49 10.62 -5.36 -20.51
N ASP A 50 9.54 -4.85 -21.11
CA ASP A 50 9.06 -3.49 -20.85
C ASP A 50 8.86 -3.29 -19.33
N PRO A 51 9.57 -2.34 -18.70
CA PRO A 51 9.45 -2.02 -17.28
C PRO A 51 8.00 -1.77 -16.84
N ARG A 52 7.16 -1.20 -17.70
CA ARG A 52 5.73 -0.95 -17.41
C ARG A 52 4.94 -2.24 -17.31
N ILE A 53 5.17 -3.20 -18.22
CA ILE A 53 4.52 -4.52 -18.18
C ILE A 53 4.93 -5.28 -16.91
N VAL A 54 6.23 -5.25 -16.58
CA VAL A 54 6.71 -5.88 -15.34
C VAL A 54 6.08 -5.20 -14.11
N ALA A 55 5.94 -3.87 -14.11
CA ALA A 55 5.24 -3.15 -13.04
C ALA A 55 3.80 -3.60 -12.86
N ILE A 56 3.04 -3.71 -13.95
CA ILE A 56 1.65 -4.16 -13.90
C ILE A 56 1.57 -5.56 -13.29
N CYS A 57 2.45 -6.49 -13.68
CA CYS A 57 2.49 -7.84 -13.12
C CYS A 57 2.86 -7.85 -11.63
N VAL A 58 3.80 -7.00 -11.22
CA VAL A 58 4.17 -6.83 -9.81
C VAL A 58 3.00 -6.30 -8.97
N PHE A 59 2.31 -5.26 -9.43
CA PHE A 59 1.13 -4.73 -8.71
C PHE A 59 0.00 -5.75 -8.67
N MET A 60 -0.27 -6.47 -9.76
CA MET A 60 -1.26 -7.57 -9.76
C MET A 60 -0.92 -8.67 -8.76
N LYS A 61 0.37 -9.06 -8.65
CA LYS A 61 0.83 -10.01 -7.63
C LYS A 61 0.48 -9.54 -6.23
N ILE A 62 0.73 -8.25 -5.93
CA ILE A 62 0.49 -7.65 -4.62
C ILE A 62 -1.01 -7.54 -4.35
N SER A 63 -1.78 -6.99 -5.28
CA SER A 63 -3.23 -6.78 -5.13
C SER A 63 -4.02 -8.09 -5.00
N LEU A 64 -3.57 -9.16 -5.64
CA LEU A 64 -4.18 -10.48 -5.54
C LEU A 64 -3.58 -11.35 -4.42
N CYS A 65 -2.62 -10.83 -3.66
CA CYS A 65 -1.91 -11.55 -2.59
C CYS A 65 -1.33 -12.92 -3.03
N LYS A 66 -0.84 -13.03 -4.28
CA LYS A 66 -0.32 -14.28 -4.83
C LYS A 66 1.19 -14.45 -4.57
N THR A 67 1.67 -15.69 -4.59
CA THR A 67 3.11 -16.01 -4.71
C THR A 67 3.60 -15.69 -6.12
N TYR A 68 4.91 -15.72 -6.35
CA TYR A 68 5.47 -15.48 -7.69
C TYR A 68 5.03 -16.56 -8.70
N ASP A 69 5.01 -17.83 -8.28
CA ASP A 69 4.50 -18.92 -9.12
C ASP A 69 2.98 -18.81 -9.31
N GLY A 70 2.27 -18.41 -8.25
CA GLY A 70 0.82 -18.24 -8.29
C GLY A 70 0.37 -17.11 -9.22
N ILE A 71 1.09 -15.99 -9.26
CA ILE A 71 0.79 -14.93 -10.22
C ILE A 71 1.14 -15.34 -11.65
N GLU A 72 2.25 -16.06 -11.87
CA GLU A 72 2.58 -16.57 -13.21
C GLU A 72 1.50 -17.51 -13.73
N ALA A 73 1.05 -18.48 -12.90
CA ALA A 73 -0.03 -19.40 -13.26
C ALA A 73 -1.35 -18.66 -13.56
N TYR A 74 -1.66 -17.62 -12.77
CA TYR A 74 -2.83 -16.77 -13.02
C TYR A 74 -2.71 -16.01 -14.35
N LEU A 75 -1.56 -15.39 -14.62
CA LEU A 75 -1.35 -14.62 -15.84
C LEU A 75 -1.33 -15.50 -17.10
N LYS A 76 -0.80 -16.73 -17.02
CA LYS A 76 -0.82 -17.70 -18.13
C LYS A 76 -2.22 -18.26 -18.41
N SER A 77 -3.03 -18.46 -17.38
CA SER A 77 -4.39 -18.97 -17.55
C SER A 77 -5.41 -17.90 -17.95
N ASN A 78 -5.07 -16.61 -17.78
CA ASN A 78 -5.95 -15.50 -18.09
C ASN A 78 -5.45 -14.67 -19.29
N THR A 79 -5.88 -15.06 -20.49
CA THR A 79 -5.52 -14.39 -21.76
C THR A 79 -6.00 -12.94 -21.84
N ALA A 80 -7.01 -12.55 -21.05
CA ALA A 80 -7.53 -11.19 -21.06
C ALA A 80 -6.46 -10.16 -20.64
N VAL A 81 -5.52 -10.54 -19.76
CA VAL A 81 -4.44 -9.64 -19.33
C VAL A 81 -3.49 -9.35 -20.50
N ALA A 82 -3.06 -10.40 -21.21
CA ALA A 82 -2.17 -10.29 -22.36
C ALA A 82 -2.81 -9.46 -23.49
N GLN A 83 -4.09 -9.71 -23.78
CA GLN A 83 -4.87 -8.93 -24.75
C GLN A 83 -4.96 -7.44 -24.37
N ARG A 84 -5.21 -7.11 -23.09
CA ARG A 84 -5.29 -5.72 -22.62
C ARG A 84 -3.97 -4.97 -22.69
N LEU A 85 -2.87 -5.70 -22.57
CA LEU A 85 -1.51 -5.17 -22.66
C LEU A 85 -0.94 -5.21 -24.10
N SER A 86 -1.68 -5.77 -25.05
CA SER A 86 -1.25 -5.94 -26.45
C SER A 86 0.07 -6.70 -26.56
N VAL A 87 0.24 -7.77 -25.78
CA VAL A 87 1.42 -8.64 -25.82
C VAL A 87 1.04 -10.10 -26.03
N GLU A 88 1.90 -10.84 -26.72
CA GLU A 88 1.70 -12.28 -26.94
C GLU A 88 1.93 -13.10 -25.67
N GLN A 89 2.91 -12.69 -24.86
CA GLN A 89 3.31 -13.38 -23.64
C GLN A 89 3.50 -12.39 -22.50
N LEU A 90 3.29 -12.87 -21.28
CA LEU A 90 3.52 -12.12 -20.06
C LEU A 90 4.80 -12.58 -19.36
N PRO A 91 5.43 -11.71 -18.55
CA PRO A 91 6.62 -12.06 -17.79
C PRO A 91 6.39 -13.26 -16.87
N GLY A 92 7.35 -14.20 -16.85
CA GLY A 92 7.37 -15.30 -15.88
C GLY A 92 7.76 -14.84 -14.47
N HIS A 93 7.60 -15.73 -13.47
CA HIS A 93 7.81 -15.44 -12.05
C HIS A 93 9.19 -14.84 -11.77
N SER A 94 10.25 -15.32 -12.43
CA SER A 94 11.61 -14.84 -12.18
C SER A 94 11.81 -13.40 -12.68
N VAL A 95 11.11 -13.00 -13.75
CA VAL A 95 11.15 -11.62 -14.25
C VAL A 95 10.39 -10.70 -13.29
N ILE A 96 9.21 -11.11 -12.85
CA ILE A 96 8.40 -10.37 -11.86
C ILE A 96 9.19 -10.18 -10.56
N ALA A 97 9.83 -11.25 -10.06
CA ALA A 97 10.63 -11.22 -8.84
C ALA A 97 11.84 -10.28 -8.95
N ARG A 98 12.54 -10.27 -10.10
CA ARG A 98 13.64 -9.31 -10.36
C ARG A 98 13.17 -7.87 -10.53
N GLY A 99 11.93 -7.66 -10.99
CA GLY A 99 11.32 -6.34 -11.15
C GLY A 99 10.87 -5.72 -9.83
N MET A 100 10.40 -6.53 -8.86
CA MET A 100 9.92 -6.08 -7.56
C MET A 100 10.89 -5.11 -6.84
N PRO A 101 12.19 -5.42 -6.63
CA PRO A 101 13.10 -4.51 -5.95
C PRO A 101 13.48 -3.27 -6.77
N LYS A 102 13.22 -3.26 -8.07
CA LYS A 102 13.47 -2.09 -8.94
C LYS A 102 12.40 -1.01 -8.82
N MET A 103 11.26 -1.32 -8.18
CA MET A 103 10.21 -0.34 -7.92
C MET A 103 10.67 0.63 -6.84
N SER A 104 11.00 1.86 -7.22
CA SER A 104 11.31 2.89 -6.23
C SER A 104 10.09 3.22 -5.38
N MET A 105 10.31 3.63 -4.12
CA MET A 105 9.23 4.06 -3.24
C MET A 105 8.42 5.23 -3.82
N SER A 106 9.08 6.13 -4.54
CA SER A 106 8.44 7.24 -5.23
C SER A 106 7.48 6.74 -6.31
N TYR A 107 7.90 5.74 -7.09
CA TYR A 107 7.05 5.12 -8.11
C TYR A 107 5.83 4.43 -7.49
N ILE A 108 6.01 3.65 -6.42
CA ILE A 108 4.90 3.00 -5.70
C ILE A 108 3.88 4.03 -5.21
N ARG A 109 4.35 5.16 -4.65
CA ARG A 109 3.48 6.26 -4.20
C ARG A 109 2.71 6.90 -5.35
N ILE A 110 3.34 7.11 -6.51
CA ILE A 110 2.69 7.65 -7.70
C ILE A 110 1.57 6.72 -8.16
N ILE A 111 1.86 5.42 -8.31
CA ILE A 111 0.85 4.45 -8.76
C ILE A 111 -0.28 4.33 -7.75
N SER A 112 0.03 4.21 -6.45
CA SER A 112 -0.99 4.18 -5.39
C SER A 112 -1.90 5.41 -5.45
N LYS A 113 -1.33 6.61 -5.60
CA LYS A 113 -2.10 7.85 -5.75
C LYS A 113 -2.98 7.82 -6.99
N LEU A 114 -2.46 7.41 -8.15
CA LEU A 114 -3.22 7.37 -9.40
C LEU A 114 -4.39 6.39 -9.35
N VAL A 115 -4.18 5.21 -8.74
CA VAL A 115 -5.22 4.19 -8.56
C VAL A 115 -6.33 4.70 -7.64
N THR A 116 -5.98 5.35 -6.52
CA THR A 116 -6.97 5.82 -5.53
C THR A 116 -7.58 7.17 -5.88
N PHE A 117 -6.97 7.97 -6.76
CA PHE A 117 -7.38 9.35 -7.03
C PHE A 117 -8.86 9.50 -7.40
N GLN A 118 -9.40 8.56 -8.19
CA GLN A 118 -10.81 8.58 -8.62
C GLN A 118 -11.79 8.40 -7.45
N MET A 119 -11.33 7.88 -6.32
CA MET A 119 -12.12 7.65 -5.11
C MET A 119 -12.02 8.84 -4.14
N ARG A 120 -11.35 9.92 -4.54
CA ARG A 120 -11.13 11.10 -3.69
C ARG A 120 -12.41 11.90 -3.54
N ARG A 121 -12.80 12.15 -2.30
CA ARG A 121 -13.95 12.97 -1.91
C ARG A 121 -13.50 14.21 -1.15
N ARG A 122 -14.33 15.25 -1.11
CA ARG A 122 -14.14 16.42 -0.23
C ARG A 122 -14.84 16.15 1.10
N GLY A 123 -14.31 16.67 2.21
CA GLY A 123 -14.90 16.43 3.53
C GLY A 123 -14.70 14.98 3.95
N MET A 124 -13.45 14.56 4.00
CA MET A 124 -13.09 13.18 4.37
C MET A 124 -13.03 13.05 5.89
N ASP A 125 -13.60 11.96 6.40
CA ASP A 125 -13.36 11.51 7.77
C ASP A 125 -12.18 10.55 7.72
N ILE A 126 -11.08 10.93 8.36
CA ILE A 126 -9.83 10.18 8.28
C ILE A 126 -9.46 9.54 9.61
N ALA A 127 -8.78 8.40 9.54
CA ALA A 127 -8.12 7.79 10.68
C ALA A 127 -6.62 7.62 10.38
N VAL A 128 -5.78 7.89 11.37
CA VAL A 128 -4.33 7.77 11.28
C VAL A 128 -3.83 6.78 12.32
N ASP A 129 -3.04 5.82 11.88
CA ASP A 129 -2.43 4.80 12.75
C ASP A 129 -1.04 4.41 12.25
N SER A 130 -0.24 3.77 13.11
CA SER A 130 1.04 3.19 12.72
C SER A 130 1.17 1.73 13.14
N SER A 131 1.85 0.94 12.31
CA SER A 131 2.15 -0.46 12.57
C SER A 131 3.65 -0.73 12.49
N GLY A 132 4.16 -1.53 13.43
CA GLY A 132 5.57 -1.91 13.49
C GLY A 132 5.85 -3.21 12.74
N PHE A 133 6.73 -3.17 11.74
CA PHE A 133 7.25 -4.36 11.06
C PHE A 133 8.61 -4.75 11.62
N SER A 134 8.73 -5.95 12.19
CA SER A 134 10.02 -6.49 12.63
C SER A 134 10.87 -6.87 11.41
N LEU A 135 12.09 -6.36 11.35
CA LEU A 135 13.09 -6.76 10.38
C LEU A 135 13.79 -8.04 10.83
N LYS A 136 14.09 -8.93 9.88
CA LYS A 136 15.03 -10.03 10.11
C LYS A 136 16.44 -9.53 9.81
N THR A 137 16.97 -8.65 10.66
CA THR A 137 18.31 -8.06 10.48
C THR A 137 19.43 -8.93 11.02
N SER A 138 19.14 -9.94 11.85
CA SER A 138 20.17 -10.88 12.31
C SER A 138 20.20 -12.15 11.45
N SER A 139 21.38 -12.44 10.92
CA SER A 139 21.69 -13.79 10.47
C SER A 139 21.96 -14.61 11.72
N LYS A 140 21.13 -15.63 11.99
CA LYS A 140 21.40 -16.59 13.07
C LYS A 140 22.83 -17.13 12.99
N TRP A 141 23.37 -17.32 11.79
CA TRP A 141 24.75 -17.74 11.56
C TRP A 141 25.79 -16.71 12.00
N PHE A 142 25.51 -15.42 11.79
CA PHE A 142 26.38 -14.35 12.29
C PHE A 142 26.37 -14.30 13.82
N ASP A 143 25.19 -14.34 14.44
CA ASP A 143 25.00 -14.37 15.89
C ASP A 143 25.71 -15.57 16.55
N ILE A 144 25.60 -16.77 15.93
CA ILE A 144 26.33 -17.97 16.34
C ILE A 144 27.84 -17.78 16.23
N ARG A 145 28.34 -17.23 15.11
CA ARG A 145 29.78 -17.02 14.86
C ARG A 145 30.42 -16.08 15.88
N ILE A 146 29.73 -15.01 16.27
CA ILE A 146 30.23 -14.04 17.26
C ILE A 146 29.86 -14.41 18.71
N LYS A 147 29.22 -15.56 18.93
CA LYS A 147 28.72 -16.04 20.23
C LYS A 147 27.86 -15.01 20.98
N ARG A 148 27.09 -14.19 20.26
CA ARG A 148 26.14 -13.23 20.84
C ARG A 148 24.73 -13.59 20.39
N LYS A 149 23.82 -13.74 21.34
CA LYS A 149 22.37 -13.70 21.04
C LYS A 149 21.96 -12.24 20.92
N SER A 150 21.68 -11.77 19.71
CA SER A 150 21.03 -10.48 19.54
C SER A 150 19.53 -10.63 19.83
N GLU A 151 19.06 -10.08 20.94
CA GLU A 151 17.63 -10.09 21.31
C GLU A 151 16.86 -8.94 20.65
N LYS A 152 17.57 -7.91 20.18
CA LYS A 152 16.98 -6.73 19.55
C LYS A 152 16.74 -7.00 18.07
N LYS A 153 15.46 -7.08 17.70
CA LYS A 153 15.02 -6.95 16.31
C LYS A 153 14.94 -5.47 15.97
N ASP A 154 15.43 -5.09 14.81
CA ASP A 154 15.13 -3.77 14.27
C ASP A 154 13.67 -3.74 13.82
N TYR A 155 13.04 -2.57 13.91
CA TYR A 155 11.66 -2.37 13.47
C TYR A 155 11.59 -1.19 12.51
N LEU A 156 10.72 -1.30 11.52
CA LEU A 156 10.22 -0.18 10.73
C LEU A 156 8.82 0.17 11.21
N LYS A 157 8.51 1.46 11.27
CA LYS A 157 7.15 1.93 11.50
C LYS A 157 6.50 2.29 10.19
N PHE A 158 5.28 1.83 9.98
CA PHE A 158 4.47 2.11 8.82
C PHE A 158 3.25 2.90 9.26
N HIS A 159 3.28 4.19 8.97
CA HIS A 159 2.20 5.12 9.28
C HIS A 159 1.28 5.21 8.06
N ILE A 160 -0.02 5.11 8.28
CA ILE A 160 -1.03 5.22 7.23
C ILE A 160 -2.09 6.23 7.64
N VAL A 161 -2.68 6.87 6.63
CA VAL A 161 -3.94 7.59 6.76
C VAL A 161 -4.98 6.93 5.87
N ILE A 162 -6.11 6.60 6.46
CA ILE A 162 -7.26 5.99 5.77
C ILE A 162 -8.44 6.94 5.77
N ASP A 163 -9.28 6.85 4.74
CA ASP A 163 -10.64 7.36 4.78
C ASP A 163 -11.50 6.31 5.51
N VAL A 164 -12.20 6.73 6.57
CA VAL A 164 -13.01 5.85 7.41
C VAL A 164 -14.21 5.29 6.66
N ASP A 165 -14.78 6.06 5.74
CA ASP A 165 -15.98 5.66 5.02
C ASP A 165 -15.68 4.66 3.91
N THR A 166 -14.55 4.84 3.22
CA THR A 166 -14.19 4.01 2.06
C THR A 166 -13.09 2.98 2.37
N GLU A 167 -12.48 3.04 3.55
CA GLU A 167 -11.34 2.23 3.99
C GLU A 167 -10.10 2.36 3.08
N ILE A 168 -10.03 3.42 2.26
CA ILE A 168 -8.93 3.62 1.32
C ILE A 168 -7.74 4.23 2.04
N ILE A 169 -6.58 3.59 1.90
CA ILE A 169 -5.30 4.16 2.31
C ILE A 169 -4.91 5.26 1.32
N TRP A 170 -4.87 6.51 1.80
CA TRP A 170 -4.57 7.67 0.96
C TRP A 170 -3.09 8.00 0.90
N HIS A 171 -2.43 7.98 2.05
CA HIS A 171 -1.00 8.22 2.16
C HIS A 171 -0.39 7.32 3.21
N PHE A 172 0.90 7.05 3.01
CA PHE A 172 1.69 6.30 3.96
C PHE A 172 3.12 6.83 4.04
N THR A 173 3.72 6.65 5.21
CA THR A 173 5.13 6.94 5.46
C THR A 173 5.77 5.78 6.20
N ILE A 174 7.01 5.48 5.86
CA ILE A 174 7.83 4.47 6.55
C ILE A 174 8.94 5.23 7.27
N THR A 175 9.10 4.98 8.56
CA THR A 175 10.16 5.55 9.40
C THR A 175 10.90 4.44 10.14
N ASP A 176 12.04 4.80 10.74
CA ASP A 176 12.69 3.94 11.72
C ASP A 176 11.90 3.90 13.03
N TRP A 177 12.28 3.02 13.94
CA TRP A 177 11.60 2.88 15.22
C TRP A 177 11.81 4.08 16.17
N LYS A 178 12.81 4.94 15.92
CA LYS A 178 13.21 6.03 16.83
C LYS A 178 12.39 7.30 16.62
N GLY A 179 11.82 7.49 15.43
CA GLY A 179 10.96 8.62 15.11
C GLY A 179 9.69 8.69 15.96
N ALA A 180 9.32 9.89 16.39
CA ALA A 180 8.04 10.16 17.05
C ALA A 180 6.91 10.28 16.02
N ASP A 181 5.86 9.50 16.20
CA ASP A 181 4.77 9.34 15.22
C ASP A 181 4.06 10.67 14.93
N ALA A 182 3.94 11.54 15.96
CA ALA A 182 3.39 12.89 15.84
C ALA A 182 3.96 13.70 14.67
N LYS A 183 5.25 13.53 14.36
CA LYS A 183 5.94 14.28 13.29
C LYS A 183 5.50 13.85 11.89
N GLU A 184 5.03 12.63 11.75
CA GLU A 184 4.61 12.07 10.45
C GLU A 184 3.17 12.46 10.08
N PHE A 185 2.34 12.84 11.05
CA PHE A 185 0.94 13.22 10.83
C PHE A 185 0.77 14.27 9.72
N LYS A 186 1.50 15.39 9.82
CA LYS A 186 1.45 16.47 8.82
C LYS A 186 1.81 15.98 7.42
N ARG A 187 2.74 15.04 7.29
CA ARG A 187 3.13 14.46 5.99
C ARG A 187 2.01 13.59 5.42
N LEU A 188 1.33 12.82 6.26
CA LEU A 188 0.22 11.96 5.85
C LEU A 188 -0.97 12.77 5.33
N ILE A 189 -1.31 13.88 6.00
CA ILE A 189 -2.48 14.68 5.63
C ILE A 189 -2.19 15.73 4.55
N ARG A 190 -0.92 16.00 4.23
CA ARG A 190 -0.49 17.15 3.41
C ARG A 190 -1.28 17.27 2.10
N ASP A 191 -1.35 16.18 1.33
CA ASP A 191 -1.91 16.16 -0.02
C ASP A 191 -3.40 15.75 -0.04
N LEU A 192 -4.02 15.62 1.14
CA LEU A 192 -5.45 15.39 1.31
C LEU A 192 -6.24 16.68 1.05
N PRO A 193 -7.46 16.58 0.50
CA PRO A 193 -8.38 17.71 0.36
C PRO A 193 -8.88 18.18 1.74
N ARG A 194 -9.99 18.94 1.76
CA ARG A 194 -10.67 19.33 2.99
C ARG A 194 -10.97 18.09 3.84
N ILE A 195 -10.51 18.10 5.09
CA ILE A 195 -10.81 17.08 6.09
C ILE A 195 -12.05 17.55 6.85
N HIS A 196 -12.98 16.65 7.12
CA HIS A 196 -14.12 16.93 7.98
C HIS A 196 -13.79 16.52 9.40
N LYS A 197 -13.40 15.26 9.62
CA LYS A 197 -12.92 14.78 10.91
C LYS A 197 -11.60 14.01 10.80
N ALA A 198 -10.77 14.08 11.83
CA ALA A 198 -9.54 13.28 11.91
C ALA A 198 -9.43 12.56 13.25
N ALA A 199 -9.38 11.23 13.22
CA ALA A 199 -9.12 10.39 14.39
C ALA A 199 -7.69 9.82 14.34
N GLY A 200 -7.11 9.57 15.50
CA GLY A 200 -5.81 8.91 15.63
C GLY A 200 -5.53 8.55 17.08
N ASP A 201 -4.50 7.75 17.28
CA ASP A 201 -4.04 7.39 18.62
C ASP A 201 -3.47 8.59 19.40
N LYS A 202 -3.09 8.37 20.65
CA LYS A 202 -2.48 9.39 21.50
C LYS A 202 -1.13 9.87 20.94
N ALA A 203 -0.40 9.05 20.20
CA ALA A 203 0.89 9.45 19.62
C ALA A 203 0.72 10.55 18.56
N TYR A 204 -0.47 10.70 17.96
CA TYR A 204 -0.79 11.78 17.02
C TYR A 204 -1.43 13.03 17.66
N SER A 205 -1.74 13.03 18.96
CA SER A 205 -2.60 14.02 19.62
C SER A 205 -1.95 15.38 19.97
N SER A 206 -0.94 15.81 19.21
CA SER A 206 -0.24 17.07 19.50
C SER A 206 -1.07 18.30 19.08
N ARG A 207 -0.91 19.43 19.79
CA ARG A 207 -1.56 20.72 19.43
C ARG A 207 -1.26 21.12 17.99
N VAL A 208 -0.02 20.87 17.55
CA VAL A 208 0.46 21.15 16.20
C VAL A 208 -0.28 20.33 15.13
N ASN A 209 -0.67 19.08 15.46
CA ASN A 209 -1.46 18.23 14.58
C ASN A 209 -2.93 18.62 14.57
N CYS A 210 -3.49 18.99 15.74
CA CYS A 210 -4.85 19.51 15.83
C CYS A 210 -5.02 20.78 14.97
N GLN A 211 -4.04 21.70 15.03
CA GLN A 211 -4.03 22.88 14.17
C GLN A 211 -3.96 22.50 12.69
N ALA A 212 -3.14 21.52 12.30
CA ALA A 212 -3.06 21.09 10.90
C ALA A 212 -4.38 20.51 10.35
N VAL A 213 -5.22 19.94 11.21
CA VAL A 213 -6.58 19.50 10.85
C VAL A 213 -7.52 20.71 10.72
N ALA A 214 -7.45 21.65 11.67
CA ALA A 214 -8.24 22.89 11.64
C ALA A 214 -7.91 23.74 10.40
N ASP A 215 -6.64 23.85 10.03
CA ASP A 215 -6.17 24.56 8.81
C ASP A 215 -6.74 23.91 7.53
N LYS A 216 -7.11 22.63 7.57
CA LYS A 216 -7.80 21.91 6.51
C LYS A 216 -9.33 21.93 6.62
N GLY A 217 -9.88 22.74 7.53
CA GLY A 217 -11.31 22.99 7.68
C GLY A 217 -12.10 21.88 8.36
N GLY A 218 -11.42 21.06 9.18
CA GLY A 218 -11.99 19.93 9.90
C GLY A 218 -11.76 19.97 11.41
N GLU A 219 -12.34 18.99 12.09
CA GLU A 219 -12.24 18.79 13.53
C GLU A 219 -11.35 17.58 13.85
N ALA A 220 -10.35 17.77 14.70
CA ALA A 220 -9.59 16.64 15.22
C ALA A 220 -10.45 15.94 16.28
N ILE A 221 -10.91 14.70 16.02
CA ILE A 221 -11.65 13.91 16.99
C ILE A 221 -10.67 13.37 18.01
N PRO A 222 -10.83 13.74 19.28
CA PRO A 222 -10.01 13.19 20.32
C PRO A 222 -10.41 11.72 20.59
N LEU A 223 -9.53 10.75 20.36
CA LEU A 223 -9.35 9.64 21.33
C LEU A 223 -8.54 10.15 22.53
N PHE A 224 -8.70 11.43 22.89
CA PHE A 224 -8.07 12.01 24.05
C PHE A 224 -8.92 11.55 25.22
N GLN A 225 -8.36 10.70 26.07
CA GLN A 225 -8.68 10.84 27.48
C GLN A 225 -8.18 12.23 27.90
N GLY A 226 -9.06 13.23 27.76
CA GLY A 226 -8.97 14.40 28.59
C GLY A 226 -9.03 13.89 30.01
N LYS A 227 -7.93 14.03 30.77
CA LYS A 227 -8.12 14.26 32.19
C LYS A 227 -8.97 15.51 32.25
N ARG A 228 -10.25 15.34 32.60
CA ARG A 228 -11.08 16.42 33.12
C ARG A 228 -10.31 16.93 34.34
N TYR A 229 -9.60 18.04 34.19
CA TYR A 229 -9.25 18.84 35.34
C TYR A 229 -10.56 19.49 35.76
N GLY A 230 -11.15 18.95 36.82
CA GLY A 230 -12.20 19.60 37.58
C GLY A 230 -11.64 20.72 38.43
#